data_AF-A0A0D0D387-F1
#
_entry.id   AF-A0A0D0D387-F1
#
_cell.length_a   1.000
_cell.length_b   1.000
_cell.length_c   1.000
_cell.angle_alpha   90.00
_cell.angle_beta   90.00
_cell.angle_gamma   90.00
#
_symmetry.space_group_name_H-M   'P 1'
#
loop_
_entity.id
_entity.type
_entity.pdbx_description
1 polymer ?
#
loop_
_entity_poly.entity_id
_entity_poly.type
_entity_poly.pdbx_seq_one_letter_code
_entity_poly.pdbx_strand_id
1 'polypeptide(L)'
;PSMVDIQLSLMSSLSAEHTPTGSISWLAAGINIEDSQDLVREAVHQLPTYPTATQKANIIAKQLTLQSKVQRHQDEADSFMDGVDILEHCRPYEPMDNTGLLHSFDCNSDPMDAEELDEEDEYIIGGEEVEEVVPHEDICISMPSRLKLGRGTNLGLGHLVEEELQLRRGQANDSLAKLQAALGNLAILYRQNLQSANSVHSETRARKAI
;
A
#
# COMPACT_ATOMS: atom_id res chain seq x y z
N PRO A 1 15.18 -0.99 15.58
CA PRO A 1 13.98 -1.15 16.46
C PRO A 1 12.75 -1.26 15.57
N SER A 2 11.79 -2.11 15.93
CA SER A 2 10.53 -2.24 15.19
C SER A 2 9.65 -1.00 15.36
N MET A 3 8.61 -0.85 14.54
CA MET A 3 7.61 0.21 14.72
C MET A 3 6.95 0.12 16.10
N VAL A 4 6.64 -1.09 16.56
CA VAL A 4 6.02 -1.32 17.87
C VAL A 4 6.97 -0.93 19.02
N ASP A 5 8.26 -1.25 18.89
CA ASP A 5 9.26 -0.84 19.89
C ASP A 5 9.36 0.69 19.99
N ILE A 6 9.36 1.37 18.84
CA ILE A 6 9.41 2.83 18.78
C ILE A 6 8.13 3.44 19.37
N GLN A 7 6.96 2.91 19.02
CA GLN A 7 5.68 3.34 19.59
C GLN A 7 5.69 3.22 21.11
N LEU A 8 6.11 2.08 21.65
CA LEU A 8 6.19 1.86 23.10
C LEU A 8 7.17 2.82 23.77
N SER A 9 8.33 3.06 23.15
CA SER A 9 9.34 3.99 23.64
C SER A 9 8.81 5.43 23.68
N LEU A 10 8.16 5.87 22.60
CA LEU A 10 7.59 7.21 22.48
C LEU A 10 6.46 7.43 23.49
N MET A 11 5.55 6.46 23.63
CA MET A 11 4.46 6.53 24.61
C MET A 11 4.99 6.55 26.05
N SER A 12 6.09 5.84 26.33
CA SER A 12 6.72 5.81 27.66
C SER A 12 7.45 7.12 27.99
N SER A 13 8.09 7.77 27.03
CA SER A 13 8.80 9.04 27.24
C SER A 13 7.85 10.23 27.43
N LEU A 14 6.68 10.22 26.78
CA LEU A 14 5.70 11.31 26.86
C LEU A 14 4.84 11.26 28.12
N SER A 15 4.84 10.15 28.87
CA SER A 15 4.20 10.13 30.19
C SER A 15 4.85 11.12 31.20
N ALA A 16 6.00 11.71 30.86
CA ALA A 16 6.70 12.71 31.67
C ALA A 16 6.47 14.18 31.22
N GLU A 17 6.04 14.43 29.99
CA GLU A 17 5.83 15.77 29.42
C GLU A 17 4.45 15.84 28.74
N HIS A 18 3.59 16.76 29.18
CA HIS A 18 2.15 16.92 28.90
C HIS A 18 1.71 17.00 27.41
N THR A 19 2.05 16.03 26.58
CA THR A 19 1.65 15.90 25.17
C THR A 19 0.55 14.84 25.09
N PRO A 20 -0.47 14.97 24.21
CA PRO A 20 -1.55 14.01 24.18
C PRO A 20 -1.04 12.66 23.70
N THR A 21 -1.00 11.66 24.60
CA THR A 21 -0.64 10.25 24.31
C THR A 21 -1.39 9.64 23.11
N GLY A 22 -2.49 10.28 22.68
CA GLY A 22 -3.24 9.94 21.47
C GLY A 22 -2.52 10.20 20.15
N SER A 23 -1.59 11.17 20.06
CA SER A 23 -0.95 11.56 18.79
C SER A 23 -0.19 10.39 18.14
N ILE A 24 0.61 9.67 18.93
CA ILE A 24 1.38 8.51 18.45
C ILE A 24 0.46 7.40 17.98
N SER A 25 -0.62 7.13 18.72
CA SER A 25 -1.57 6.09 18.37
C SER A 25 -2.31 6.43 17.08
N TRP A 26 -2.67 7.71 16.90
CA TRP A 26 -3.27 8.24 15.69
C TRP A 26 -2.30 8.15 14.50
N LEU A 27 -1.04 8.58 14.65
CA LEU A 27 -0.01 8.45 13.60
C LEU A 27 0.25 7.00 13.21
N ALA A 28 0.36 6.10 14.19
CA ALA A 28 0.52 4.68 13.93
C ALA A 28 -0.71 4.09 13.21
N ALA A 29 -1.92 4.54 13.55
CA ALA A 29 -3.14 4.15 12.84
C ALA A 29 -3.10 4.64 11.38
N GLY A 30 -2.67 5.88 11.13
CA GLY A 30 -2.50 6.42 9.78
C GLY A 30 -1.52 5.62 8.92
N ILE A 31 -0.36 5.26 9.48
CA ILE A 31 0.62 4.38 8.80
C ILE A 31 -0.01 3.02 8.45
N ASN A 32 -0.76 2.41 9.36
CA ASN A 32 -1.45 1.14 9.11
C ASN A 32 -2.59 1.27 8.08
N ILE A 33 -3.19 2.45 7.93
CA ILE A 33 -4.18 2.71 6.89
C ILE A 33 -3.49 2.74 5.53
N GLU A 34 -2.36 3.41 5.38
CA GLU A 34 -1.59 3.39 4.13
C GLU A 34 -1.15 1.96 3.75
N ASP A 35 -0.66 1.16 4.72
CA ASP A 35 -0.38 -0.26 4.49
C ASP A 35 -1.65 -1.03 4.04
N SER A 36 -2.82 -0.69 4.60
CA SER A 36 -4.10 -1.29 4.20
C SER A 36 -4.52 -0.85 2.79
N GLN A 37 -4.27 0.41 2.40
CA GLN A 37 -4.53 0.93 1.06
C GLN A 37 -3.72 0.15 0.02
N ASP A 38 -2.43 -0.07 0.27
CA ASP A 38 -1.56 -0.83 -0.62
C ASP A 38 -2.03 -2.29 -0.77
N LEU A 39 -2.49 -2.92 0.30
CA LEU A 39 -3.05 -4.28 0.27
C LEU A 39 -4.37 -4.37 -0.51
N VAL A 40 -5.21 -3.32 -0.46
CA VAL A 40 -6.43 -3.27 -1.28
C VAL A 40 -6.08 -3.06 -2.74
N ARG A 41 -5.17 -2.13 -3.06
CA ARG A 41 -4.70 -1.87 -4.42
C ARG A 41 -4.12 -3.12 -5.07
N GLU A 42 -3.28 -3.85 -4.34
CA GLU A 42 -2.75 -5.14 -4.79
C GLU A 42 -3.86 -6.17 -5.00
N ALA A 43 -4.85 -6.25 -4.11
CA ALA A 43 -5.96 -7.19 -4.28
C ALA A 43 -6.83 -6.87 -5.50
N VAL A 44 -7.00 -5.59 -5.83
CA VAL A 44 -7.69 -5.13 -7.04
C VAL A 44 -6.85 -5.48 -8.28
N HIS A 45 -5.54 -5.23 -8.26
CA HIS A 45 -4.64 -5.59 -9.37
C HIS A 45 -4.57 -7.09 -9.65
N GLN A 46 -4.68 -7.93 -8.62
CA GLN A 46 -4.64 -9.39 -8.75
C GLN A 46 -5.99 -10.00 -9.18
N LEU A 47 -7.02 -9.18 -9.46
CA LEU A 47 -8.28 -9.71 -9.99
C LEU A 47 -8.10 -10.23 -11.42
N PRO A 48 -8.69 -11.41 -11.74
CA PRO A 48 -8.75 -11.86 -13.12
C PRO A 48 -9.69 -10.95 -13.93
N THR A 49 -9.52 -10.95 -15.26
CA THR A 49 -10.36 -10.18 -16.22
C THR A 49 -11.86 -10.41 -16.02
N TYR A 50 -12.24 -11.63 -15.60
CA TYR A 50 -13.62 -12.00 -15.28
C TYR A 50 -13.72 -12.48 -13.82
N PRO A 51 -13.82 -11.56 -12.86
CA PRO A 51 -13.84 -11.93 -11.46
C PRO A 51 -15.21 -12.47 -11.05
N THR A 52 -15.18 -13.55 -10.28
CA THR A 52 -16.39 -14.17 -9.71
C THR A 52 -17.05 -13.26 -8.69
N ALA A 53 -18.35 -13.47 -8.45
CA ALA A 53 -19.11 -12.71 -7.46
C ALA A 53 -18.45 -12.74 -6.07
N THR A 54 -17.89 -13.88 -5.66
CA THR A 54 -17.17 -14.03 -4.39
C THR A 54 -15.89 -13.19 -4.32
N GLN A 55 -15.12 -13.13 -5.42
CA GLN A 55 -13.91 -12.31 -5.50
C GLN A 55 -14.24 -10.82 -5.42
N LYS A 56 -15.28 -10.38 -6.15
CA LYS A 56 -15.79 -9.01 -6.08
C LYS A 56 -16.27 -8.66 -4.67
N ALA A 57 -17.05 -9.53 -4.04
CA ALA A 57 -17.54 -9.32 -2.68
C ALA A 57 -16.40 -9.22 -1.65
N ASN A 58 -15.31 -9.97 -1.83
CA ASN A 58 -14.15 -9.90 -0.95
C ASN A 58 -13.47 -8.53 -1.01
N ILE A 59 -13.27 -7.99 -2.21
CA ILE A 59 -12.66 -6.66 -2.39
C ILE A 59 -13.57 -5.57 -1.83
N ILE A 60 -14.88 -5.63 -2.12
CA ILE A 60 -15.84 -4.68 -1.54
C ILE A 60 -15.77 -4.73 -0.01
N ALA A 61 -15.70 -5.91 0.60
CA ALA A 61 -15.57 -6.03 2.05
C ALA A 61 -14.26 -5.40 2.58
N LYS A 62 -13.15 -5.57 1.86
CA LYS A 62 -11.87 -4.92 2.19
C LYS A 62 -11.95 -3.40 2.06
N GLN A 63 -12.54 -2.89 0.98
CA GLN A 63 -12.76 -1.47 0.72
C GLN A 63 -13.65 -0.82 1.79
N LEU A 64 -14.75 -1.46 2.20
CA LEU A 64 -15.62 -0.96 3.27
C LEU A 64 -14.90 -0.92 4.63
N THR A 65 -14.08 -1.93 4.91
CA THR A 65 -13.25 -1.95 6.13
C THR A 65 -12.23 -0.82 6.12
N LEU A 66 -11.57 -0.61 4.97
CA LEU A 66 -10.63 0.49 4.77
C LEU A 66 -11.33 1.85 4.93
N GLN A 67 -12.47 2.05 4.29
CA GLN A 67 -13.27 3.26 4.37
C GLN A 67 -13.62 3.61 5.82
N SER A 68 -14.05 2.64 6.61
CA SER A 68 -14.35 2.85 8.04
C SER A 68 -13.12 3.33 8.83
N LYS A 69 -11.93 2.80 8.51
CA LYS A 69 -10.67 3.23 9.16
C LYS A 69 -10.26 4.63 8.73
N VAL A 70 -10.36 4.93 7.43
CA VAL A 70 -10.07 6.24 6.82
C VAL A 70 -10.96 7.30 7.45
N GLN A 71 -12.28 7.09 7.45
CA GLN A 71 -13.23 8.05 8.01
C GLN A 71 -12.92 8.38 9.47
N ARG A 72 -12.75 7.35 10.31
CA ARG A 72 -12.40 7.55 11.73
C ARG A 72 -11.08 8.33 11.89
N HIS A 73 -10.08 8.03 11.07
CA HIS A 73 -8.79 8.72 11.12
C HIS A 73 -8.92 10.20 10.72
N GLN A 74 -9.73 10.49 9.71
CA GLN A 74 -10.06 11.85 9.28
C GLN A 74 -10.84 12.61 10.37
N ASP A 75 -11.83 12.00 11.00
CA ASP A 75 -12.63 12.62 12.07
C ASP A 75 -11.76 13.01 13.27
N GLU A 76 -10.71 12.24 13.55
CA GLU A 76 -9.74 12.51 14.62
C GLU A 76 -8.67 13.55 14.21
N ALA A 77 -8.51 13.81 12.90
CA ALA A 77 -7.40 14.62 12.37
C ALA A 77 -7.40 16.06 12.90
N ASP A 78 -8.57 16.69 12.98
CA ASP A 78 -8.69 18.08 13.45
C ASP A 78 -8.17 18.26 14.87
N SER A 79 -8.32 17.24 15.73
CA SER A 79 -7.84 17.28 17.11
C SER A 79 -6.31 17.27 17.23
N PHE A 80 -5.59 16.80 16.20
CA PHE A 80 -4.13 16.65 16.24
C PHE A 80 -3.41 17.60 15.28
N MET A 81 -4.03 17.91 14.14
CA MET A 81 -3.47 18.76 13.10
C MET A 81 -3.91 20.23 13.19
N ASP A 82 -4.65 20.62 14.23
CA ASP A 82 -5.10 22.00 14.47
C ASP A 82 -5.93 22.58 13.31
N GLY A 83 -6.78 21.74 12.70
CA GLY A 83 -7.65 22.11 11.57
C GLY A 83 -6.90 22.45 10.27
N VAL A 84 -5.66 22.01 10.12
CA VAL A 84 -4.87 22.21 8.90
C VAL A 84 -5.54 21.51 7.70
N ASP A 85 -5.98 22.32 6.72
CA ASP A 85 -6.54 21.79 5.47
C ASP A 85 -5.43 21.18 4.61
N ILE A 86 -5.51 19.86 4.48
CA ILE A 86 -4.62 19.03 3.67
C ILE A 86 -4.74 19.39 2.20
N LEU A 87 -5.93 19.75 1.71
CA LEU A 87 -6.13 20.07 0.30
C LEU A 87 -5.39 21.36 -0.09
N GLU A 88 -5.29 22.33 0.81
CA GLU A 88 -4.57 23.59 0.58
C GLU A 88 -3.03 23.44 0.74
N HIS A 89 -2.60 22.50 1.58
CA HIS A 89 -1.22 22.48 2.09
C HIS A 89 -0.40 21.23 1.71
N CYS A 90 -1.00 20.27 1.02
CA CYS A 90 -0.30 19.06 0.61
C CYS A 90 0.41 19.16 -0.73
N ARG A 91 1.36 18.25 -0.94
CA ARG A 91 1.89 17.99 -2.28
C ARG A 91 0.80 17.34 -3.12
N PRO A 92 0.64 17.73 -4.41
CA PRO A 92 -0.17 16.97 -5.35
C PRO A 92 0.22 15.50 -5.29
N TYR A 93 -0.78 14.61 -5.26
CA TYR A 93 -0.54 13.19 -5.42
C TYR A 93 -0.06 12.96 -6.86
N GLU A 94 1.24 12.79 -7.04
CA GLU A 94 1.80 12.23 -8.27
C GLU A 94 1.93 10.73 -8.02
N PRO A 95 1.15 9.87 -8.70
CA PRO A 95 1.33 8.42 -8.62
C PRO A 95 2.75 8.11 -9.09
N MET A 96 3.63 7.71 -8.16
CA MET A 96 5.00 7.29 -8.51
C MET A 96 5.01 5.97 -9.30
N ASP A 97 3.90 5.23 -9.25
CA ASP A 97 3.70 4.02 -10.03
C ASP A 97 3.10 4.39 -11.39
N ASN A 98 3.98 4.73 -12.32
CA ASN A 98 3.62 4.68 -13.73
C ASN A 98 3.55 3.19 -14.13
N THR A 99 2.43 2.55 -13.79
CA THR A 99 2.15 1.11 -13.99
C THR A 99 2.16 0.70 -15.47
N GLY A 100 2.35 1.64 -16.40
CA GLY A 100 2.51 1.39 -17.83
C GLY A 100 3.70 0.50 -18.22
N LEU A 101 4.62 0.19 -17.30
CA LEU A 101 5.70 -0.78 -17.52
C LEU A 101 5.36 -2.23 -17.08
N LEU A 102 4.21 -2.43 -16.43
CA LEU A 102 3.70 -3.75 -16.04
C LEU A 102 2.57 -4.22 -16.97
N HIS A 103 2.54 -3.72 -18.22
CA HIS A 103 1.75 -4.37 -19.27
C HIS A 103 2.24 -5.81 -19.35
N SER A 104 1.36 -6.75 -18.99
CA SER A 104 1.67 -8.17 -19.02
C SER A 104 2.20 -8.51 -20.40
N PHE A 105 3.38 -9.15 -20.42
CA PHE A 105 3.83 -9.89 -21.59
C PHE A 105 2.94 -11.16 -21.68
N ASP A 106 1.68 -10.98 -22.06
CA ASP A 106 0.89 -12.07 -22.62
C ASP A 106 1.00 -11.96 -24.14
N CYS A 107 2.08 -12.55 -24.67
CA CYS A 107 2.11 -13.01 -26.04
C CYS A 107 0.99 -14.03 -26.24
N ASN A 108 -0.04 -13.66 -27.00
CA ASN A 108 -0.67 -14.42 -28.08
C ASN A 108 -2.12 -13.98 -28.27
N SER A 109 -2.39 -13.21 -29.33
CA SER A 109 -3.64 -13.29 -30.10
C SER A 109 -3.41 -12.67 -31.48
N ASP A 110 -3.68 -13.46 -32.51
CA ASP A 110 -3.50 -13.21 -33.95
C ASP A 110 -4.13 -11.90 -34.47
N PRO A 111 -3.68 -11.39 -35.64
CA PRO A 111 -4.24 -10.20 -36.25
C PRO A 111 -5.64 -10.53 -36.80
N MET A 112 -6.70 -10.00 -36.17
CA MET A 112 -8.01 -9.96 -36.80
C MET A 112 -8.13 -8.75 -37.73
N ASP A 113 -8.65 -9.07 -38.92
CA ASP A 113 -9.05 -8.21 -40.03
C ASP A 113 -9.64 -6.86 -39.61
N ALA A 114 -9.14 -5.82 -40.26
CA ALA A 114 -9.69 -4.47 -40.21
C ALA A 114 -10.86 -4.37 -41.20
N GLU A 115 -12.07 -4.59 -40.73
CA GLU A 115 -13.28 -4.10 -41.40
C GLU A 115 -13.55 -2.67 -40.89
N GLU A 116 -13.35 -1.73 -41.81
CA GLU A 116 -13.62 -0.29 -41.71
C GLU A 116 -15.13 -0.09 -41.46
N LEU A 117 -15.51 0.42 -40.30
CA LEU A 117 -16.91 0.82 -40.03
C LEU A 117 -16.98 2.32 -39.80
N ASP A 118 -17.79 2.93 -40.66
CA ASP A 118 -18.00 4.36 -40.89
C ASP A 118 -18.10 5.21 -39.62
N GLU A 119 -17.33 6.30 -39.65
CA GLU A 119 -17.54 7.50 -38.85
C GLU A 119 -18.83 8.19 -39.32
N GLU A 120 -19.81 8.33 -38.44
CA GLU A 120 -20.71 9.50 -38.32
C GLU A 120 -21.82 9.16 -37.31
N ASP A 121 -21.68 9.67 -36.08
CA ASP A 121 -22.77 10.42 -35.47
C ASP A 121 -22.28 11.23 -34.26
N GLU A 122 -22.58 12.52 -34.36
CA GLU A 122 -22.09 13.61 -33.55
C GLU A 122 -23.10 13.96 -32.44
N TYR A 123 -22.59 14.54 -31.34
CA TYR A 123 -23.27 15.24 -30.23
C TYR A 123 -24.06 14.40 -29.21
N ILE A 124 -23.59 14.38 -27.95
CA ILE A 124 -24.11 15.23 -26.85
C ILE A 124 -22.97 15.48 -25.86
N ILE A 125 -22.41 16.70 -25.89
CA ILE A 125 -21.68 17.29 -24.77
C ILE A 125 -22.75 17.65 -23.73
N GLY A 126 -22.92 16.76 -22.77
CA GLY A 126 -23.75 16.93 -21.59
C GLY A 126 -23.10 16.12 -20.48
N GLY A 127 -21.82 16.40 -20.24
CA GLY A 127 -21.11 15.86 -19.09
C GLY A 127 -21.76 16.42 -17.84
N GLU A 128 -22.76 15.72 -17.33
CA GLU A 128 -22.96 15.62 -15.90
C GLU A 128 -21.56 15.36 -15.33
N GLU A 129 -21.02 16.29 -14.53
CA GLU A 129 -19.86 15.99 -13.70
C GLU A 129 -20.30 14.84 -12.80
N VAL A 130 -20.15 13.61 -13.28
CA VAL A 130 -20.15 12.44 -12.43
C VAL A 130 -18.95 12.68 -11.55
N GLU A 131 -19.21 13.17 -10.33
CA GLU A 131 -18.23 13.29 -9.27
C GLU A 131 -17.45 11.97 -9.27
N GLU A 132 -16.24 12.01 -9.80
CA GLU A 132 -15.44 10.81 -9.99
C GLU A 132 -15.18 10.26 -8.59
N VAL A 133 -15.91 9.20 -8.23
CA VAL A 133 -15.84 8.63 -6.90
C VAL A 133 -14.44 8.04 -6.75
N VAL A 134 -13.57 8.78 -6.08
CA VAL A 134 -12.19 8.37 -5.82
C VAL A 134 -12.22 7.04 -5.07
N PRO A 135 -11.58 5.98 -5.59
CA PRO A 135 -11.49 4.70 -4.91
C PRO A 135 -10.91 4.86 -3.49
N HIS A 136 -11.43 4.10 -2.52
CA HIS A 136 -11.05 4.25 -1.11
C HIS A 136 -9.56 3.98 -0.85
N GLU A 137 -8.96 3.11 -1.67
CA GLU A 137 -7.53 2.83 -1.72
C GLU A 137 -6.66 4.02 -2.14
N ASP A 138 -7.23 5.01 -2.84
CA ASP A 138 -6.50 6.17 -3.38
C ASP A 138 -6.82 7.48 -2.65
N ILE A 139 -7.66 7.41 -1.60
CA ILE A 139 -7.94 8.57 -0.73
C ILE A 139 -6.65 9.00 -0.01
N CYS A 140 -6.30 10.28 -0.13
CA CYS A 140 -5.20 10.84 0.66
C CYS A 140 -5.64 11.03 2.11
N ILE A 141 -4.97 10.35 3.05
CA ILE A 141 -5.27 10.51 4.47
C ILE A 141 -4.51 11.68 5.12
N SER A 142 -5.12 12.24 6.17
CA SER A 142 -4.54 13.29 6.99
C SER A 142 -3.28 12.81 7.71
N MET A 143 -2.10 13.23 7.24
CA MET A 143 -0.81 12.88 7.82
C MET A 143 0.20 14.05 7.70
N PRO A 144 1.09 14.24 8.69
CA PRO A 144 2.13 15.28 8.62
C PRO A 144 3.05 15.15 7.40
N SER A 145 3.39 13.93 6.99
CA SER A 145 4.20 13.64 5.79
C SER A 145 3.59 14.11 4.48
N ARG A 146 2.28 14.39 4.43
CA ARG A 146 1.61 14.93 3.24
C ARG A 146 1.82 16.43 3.06
N LEU A 147 2.16 17.13 4.14
CA LEU A 147 2.43 18.56 4.12
C LEU A 147 3.66 18.89 3.26
N LYS A 148 3.63 20.05 2.60
CA LYS A 148 4.82 20.56 1.89
C LYS A 148 6.00 20.70 2.86
N LEU A 149 7.22 20.53 2.33
CA LEU A 149 8.44 20.56 3.13
C LEU A 149 8.53 21.86 3.97
N GLY A 150 8.84 21.73 5.25
CA GLY A 150 8.92 22.85 6.19
C GLY A 150 7.58 23.43 6.66
N ARG A 151 6.43 23.02 6.09
CA ARG A 151 5.12 23.51 6.54
C ARG A 151 4.74 22.97 7.91
N GLY A 152 5.01 21.69 8.21
CA GLY A 152 4.71 21.11 9.52
C GLY A 152 5.33 21.89 10.68
N THR A 153 6.59 22.30 10.56
CA THR A 153 7.26 23.15 11.56
C THR A 153 6.67 24.56 11.63
N ASN A 154 6.33 25.15 10.49
CA ASN A 154 5.74 26.49 10.44
C ASN A 154 4.33 26.55 11.05
N LEU A 155 3.61 25.44 11.03
CA LEU A 155 2.27 25.29 11.61
C LEU A 155 2.32 24.78 13.06
N GLY A 156 3.49 24.72 13.69
CA GLY A 156 3.63 24.23 15.08
C GLY A 156 3.53 22.71 15.24
N LEU A 157 3.33 21.97 14.16
CA LEU A 157 3.23 20.50 14.12
C LEU A 157 4.60 19.81 14.12
N GLY A 158 5.67 20.50 14.51
CA GLY A 158 7.04 19.97 14.49
C GLY A 158 7.22 18.70 15.32
N HIS A 159 6.56 18.62 16.49
CA HIS A 159 6.58 17.42 17.33
C HIS A 159 5.94 16.22 16.61
N LEU A 160 4.78 16.43 15.97
CA LEU A 160 4.04 15.40 15.25
C LEU A 160 4.82 14.88 14.03
N VAL A 161 5.53 15.77 13.32
CA VAL A 161 6.43 15.40 12.22
C VAL A 161 7.58 14.51 12.71
N GLU A 162 8.19 14.84 13.86
CA GLU A 162 9.29 14.05 14.42
C GLU A 162 8.80 12.69 14.95
N GLU A 163 7.65 12.66 15.61
CA GLU A 163 6.99 11.41 16.04
C GLU A 163 6.71 10.51 14.83
N GLU A 164 6.12 11.05 13.76
CA GLU A 164 5.88 10.28 12.52
C GLU A 164 7.20 9.77 11.95
N LEU A 165 8.24 10.61 11.86
CA LEU A 165 9.54 10.23 11.33
C LEU A 165 10.14 9.03 12.06
N GLN A 166 10.03 9.00 13.39
CA GLN A 166 10.50 7.88 14.20
C GLN A 166 9.68 6.62 13.92
N LEU A 167 8.35 6.71 13.88
CA LEU A 167 7.48 5.57 13.56
C LEU A 167 7.78 5.01 12.16
N ARG A 168 7.98 5.86 11.15
CA ARG A 168 8.35 5.47 9.78
C ARG A 168 9.69 4.75 9.72
N ARG A 169 10.69 5.17 10.52
CA ARG A 169 11.95 4.42 10.65
C ARG A 169 11.72 3.01 11.19
N GLY A 170 10.81 2.85 12.15
CA GLY A 170 10.38 1.56 12.65
C GLY A 170 9.72 0.70 11.59
N GLN A 171 8.75 1.27 10.86
CA GLN A 171 8.06 0.61 9.75
C GLN A 171 9.05 0.13 8.66
N ALA A 172 10.03 0.96 8.31
CA ALA A 172 11.08 0.61 7.36
C ALA A 172 11.93 -0.57 7.85
N ASN A 173 12.29 -0.60 9.14
CA ASN A 173 13.02 -1.74 9.72
C ASN A 173 12.19 -3.02 9.70
N ASP A 174 10.89 -2.95 10.02
CA ASP A 174 10.00 -4.10 9.98
C ASP A 174 9.85 -4.65 8.55
N SER A 175 9.72 -3.76 7.57
CA SER A 175 9.67 -4.11 6.15
C SER A 175 10.98 -4.77 5.69
N LEU A 176 12.13 -4.24 6.10
CA LEU A 176 13.43 -4.83 5.81
C LEU A 176 13.56 -6.24 6.42
N ALA A 177 13.13 -6.42 7.67
CA ALA A 177 13.15 -7.72 8.33
C ALA A 177 12.26 -8.75 7.60
N LYS A 178 11.06 -8.34 7.16
CA LYS A 178 10.16 -9.18 6.33
C LYS A 178 10.83 -9.60 5.02
N LEU A 179 11.48 -8.68 4.32
CA LEU A 179 12.20 -8.98 3.07
C LEU A 179 13.35 -9.97 3.29
N GLN A 180 14.15 -9.76 4.33
CA GLN A 180 15.25 -10.66 4.69
C GLN A 180 14.75 -12.07 5.00
N ALA A 181 13.65 -12.19 5.75
CA ALA A 181 13.03 -13.48 6.05
C ALA A 181 12.51 -14.19 4.80
N ALA A 182 11.83 -13.47 3.90
CA ALA A 182 11.33 -14.02 2.64
C ALA A 182 12.47 -14.52 1.75
N LEU A 183 13.55 -13.74 1.61
CA LEU A 183 14.75 -14.13 0.87
C LEU A 183 15.43 -15.34 1.50
N GLY A 184 15.55 -15.37 2.83
CA GLY A 184 16.09 -16.51 3.57
C GLY A 184 15.32 -17.80 3.30
N ASN A 185 13.99 -17.73 3.35
CA ASN A 185 13.10 -18.86 3.04
C ASN A 185 13.30 -19.35 1.60
N LEU A 186 13.34 -18.44 0.64
CA LEU A 186 13.56 -18.79 -0.77
C LEU A 186 14.93 -19.45 -0.99
N ALA A 187 15.98 -18.95 -0.36
CA ALA A 187 17.32 -19.52 -0.44
C ALA A 187 17.39 -20.95 0.14
N ILE A 188 16.65 -21.21 1.24
CA ILE A 188 16.55 -22.55 1.82
C ILE A 188 15.85 -23.50 0.84
N LEU A 189 14.69 -23.11 0.29
CA LEU A 189 13.96 -23.93 -0.69
C LEU A 189 14.82 -24.24 -1.92
N TYR A 190 15.55 -23.24 -2.42
CA TYR A 190 16.45 -23.42 -3.56
C TYR A 190 17.57 -24.43 -3.26
N ARG A 191 18.23 -24.32 -2.10
CA ARG A 191 19.27 -25.26 -1.68
C ARG A 191 18.73 -26.68 -1.51
N GLN A 192 17.54 -26.84 -0.91
CA GLN A 192 16.88 -28.13 -0.75
C GLN A 192 16.59 -28.79 -2.11
N ASN A 193 16.04 -28.03 -3.05
CA ASN A 193 15.71 -28.52 -4.40
C ASN A 193 16.96 -28.93 -5.20
N LEU A 194 18.08 -28.20 -5.07
CA LEU A 194 19.33 -28.58 -5.71
C LEU A 194 19.94 -29.84 -5.08
N GLN A 195 19.89 -29.98 -3.75
CA GLN A 195 20.43 -31.16 -3.07
C GLN A 195 19.61 -32.43 -3.37
N SER A 196 18.28 -32.33 -3.44
CA SER A 196 17.41 -33.45 -3.78
C SER A 196 17.56 -33.88 -5.25
N ALA A 197 17.67 -32.93 -6.19
CA ALA A 197 17.87 -33.23 -7.61
C ALA A 197 19.21 -33.95 -7.89
N ASN A 198 20.29 -33.56 -7.20
CA ASN A 198 21.58 -34.23 -7.32
C ASN A 198 21.59 -35.64 -6.72
N SER A 199 20.73 -35.93 -5.73
CA SER A 199 20.58 -37.25 -5.12
C SER A 199 19.93 -38.27 -6.06
N VAL A 200 18.93 -37.84 -6.86
CA VAL A 200 18.22 -38.74 -7.79
C VAL A 200 19.14 -39.21 -8.93
N HIS A 201 20.10 -38.38 -9.38
CA HIS A 201 21.04 -38.78 -10.43
C HIS A 201 22.02 -39.90 -10.01
N SER A 202 22.23 -40.11 -8.71
CA SER A 202 23.08 -41.18 -8.20
C SER A 202 22.42 -42.58 -8.17
N GLU A 203 21.10 -42.69 -8.20
CA GLU A 203 20.43 -43.99 -8.07
C GLU A 203 20.27 -44.76 -9.40
N THR A 204 20.41 -44.11 -10.55
CA THR A 204 20.38 -44.79 -11.86
C THR A 204 21.61 -45.64 -12.19
N ARG A 205 22.65 -45.66 -11.33
CA ARG A 205 23.92 -46.38 -11.59
C ARG A 205 24.23 -47.52 -10.62
N ALA A 206 23.22 -48.16 -10.03
CA ALA A 206 23.44 -49.34 -9.18
C ALA A 206 22.32 -50.39 -9.29
N ARG A 207 22.00 -50.85 -10.51
CA ARG A 207 21.30 -52.14 -10.73
C ARG A 207 21.88 -52.89 -11.92
N LYS A 208 23.11 -53.38 -11.78
CA LYS A 208 23.56 -54.62 -12.44
C LYS A 208 24.87 -55.12 -11.81
N ALA A 209 24.75 -56.01 -10.83
CA ALA A 209 25.84 -56.91 -10.46
C ALA A 209 25.26 -58.17 -9.81
N ILE A 210 25.24 -59.23 -10.64
CA ILE A 210 25.34 -60.67 -10.37
C ILE A 210 24.31 -61.31 -9.42
#